data_AF-A0A2W6BWQ6-F1
#
_entry.id   AF-A0A2W6BWQ6-F1
#
_cell.length_a   1.000
_cell.length_b   1.000
_cell.length_c   1.000
_cell.angle_alpha   90.00
_cell.angle_beta   90.00
_cell.angle_gamma   90.00
#
_symmetry.space_group_name_H-M   'P 1'
#
loop_
_entity.id
_entity.type
_entity.pdbx_description
1 polymer ?
#
loop_
_entity_poly.entity_id
_entity_poly.type
_entity_poly.pdbx_seq_one_letter_code
_entity_poly.pdbx_strand_id
1 'polypeptide(L)'
;MAKKPTEIMEILTSFDLTRCKWSAAQLSDCDPKTVQRYVGLRDGGYDPLRRVRRRRLIDPWLEKIEELVERSRGKIRADVVHERLLAMGFSGNERTTRRAVAELKAAFCQARASDGWTTAGPSTRQESQPRPGW
;
A
#
# COMPACT_ATOMS: atom_id res chain seq x y z
N MET A 1 13.35 0.43 15.11
CA MET A 1 13.39 1.21 13.85
C MET A 1 13.73 0.27 12.70
N ALA A 2 13.17 0.42 11.50
CA ALA A 2 13.63 -0.35 10.34
C ALA A 2 14.93 0.26 9.82
N LYS A 3 15.97 -0.57 9.62
CA LYS A 3 17.25 -0.14 9.03
C LYS A 3 17.07 0.31 7.57
N LYS A 4 17.94 1.17 7.09
CA LYS A 4 17.95 1.56 5.67
C LYS A 4 18.40 0.37 4.80
N PRO A 5 18.01 0.31 3.52
CA PRO A 5 18.45 -0.77 2.63
C PRO A 5 19.97 -0.93 2.58
N THR A 6 20.70 0.19 2.52
CA THR A 6 22.18 0.21 2.50
C THR A 6 22.77 -0.41 3.77
N GLU A 7 22.29 0.01 4.95
CA GLU A 7 22.70 -0.52 6.25
C GLU A 7 22.42 -2.03 6.37
N ILE A 8 21.32 -2.52 5.80
CA ILE A 8 20.99 -3.96 5.79
C ILE A 8 22.00 -4.74 4.96
N MET A 9 22.37 -4.24 3.79
CA MET A 9 23.36 -4.91 2.93
C MET A 9 24.74 -4.90 3.58
N GLU A 10 25.13 -3.81 4.26
CA GLU A 10 26.37 -3.72 5.02
C GLU A 10 26.42 -4.77 6.15
N ILE A 11 25.35 -4.88 6.94
CA ILE A 11 25.21 -5.91 7.98
C ILE A 11 25.38 -7.33 7.42
N LEU A 12 24.72 -7.63 6.30
CA LEU A 12 24.81 -8.95 5.66
C LEU A 12 26.21 -9.21 5.11
N THR A 13 26.85 -8.21 4.52
CA THR A 13 28.22 -8.30 4.00
C THR A 13 29.23 -8.54 5.12
N SER A 14 29.10 -7.82 6.26
CA SER A 14 29.95 -8.05 7.45
C SER A 14 29.74 -9.44 8.05
N PHE A 15 28.51 -9.96 7.99
CA PHE A 15 28.23 -11.33 8.42
C PHE A 15 28.82 -12.36 7.48
N ASP A 16 28.76 -12.16 6.16
CA ASP A 16 29.37 -13.08 5.19
C ASP A 16 30.90 -13.12 5.31
N LEU A 17 31.51 -11.98 5.65
CA LEU A 17 32.95 -11.88 5.92
C LEU A 17 33.38 -12.64 7.18
N THR A 18 32.62 -12.52 8.27
CA THR A 18 33.05 -13.00 9.61
C THR A 18 32.39 -14.31 10.03
N ARG A 19 31.25 -14.66 9.43
CA ARG A 19 30.32 -15.73 9.84
C ARG A 19 29.95 -15.69 11.33
N CYS A 20 30.15 -14.56 12.00
CA CYS A 20 29.95 -14.38 13.43
C CYS A 20 29.13 -13.12 13.68
N LYS A 21 27.96 -13.26 14.32
CA LYS A 21 27.05 -12.13 14.54
C LYS A 21 27.63 -11.02 15.41
N TRP A 22 28.53 -11.37 16.34
CA TRP A 22 29.14 -10.41 17.27
C TRP A 22 30.22 -9.57 16.57
N SER A 23 31.05 -10.21 15.75
CA SER A 23 32.07 -9.52 14.94
C SER A 23 31.43 -8.70 13.82
N ALA A 24 30.40 -9.21 13.15
CA ALA A 24 29.64 -8.48 12.14
C ALA A 24 28.95 -7.24 12.71
N ALA A 25 28.40 -7.33 13.93
CA ALA A 25 27.79 -6.21 14.64
C ALA A 25 28.78 -5.07 14.91
N GLN A 26 30.03 -5.40 15.28
CA GLN A 26 31.09 -4.42 15.49
C GLN A 26 31.51 -3.74 14.17
N LEU A 27 31.58 -4.50 13.08
CA LEU A 27 31.96 -3.97 11.76
C LEU A 27 30.89 -3.08 11.12
N SER A 28 29.61 -3.32 11.44
CA SER A 28 28.46 -2.59 10.87
C SER A 28 27.80 -1.61 11.85
N ASP A 29 28.45 -1.36 13.00
CA ASP A 29 27.95 -0.52 14.10
C ASP A 29 26.46 -0.77 14.43
N CYS A 30 26.11 -2.05 14.65
CA CYS A 30 24.73 -2.45 14.92
C CYS A 30 24.61 -3.45 16.06
N ASP A 31 23.39 -3.64 16.57
CA ASP A 31 23.13 -4.62 17.63
C ASP A 31 23.22 -6.07 17.07
N PRO A 32 23.91 -7.01 17.75
CA PRO A 32 24.01 -8.41 17.32
C PRO A 32 22.67 -9.13 17.08
N LYS A 33 21.59 -8.73 17.76
CA LYS A 33 20.22 -9.23 17.49
C LYS A 33 19.68 -8.71 16.17
N THR A 34 20.12 -7.53 15.73
CA THR A 34 19.79 -6.98 14.40
C THR A 34 20.45 -7.82 13.31
N VAL A 35 21.74 -8.16 13.47
CA VAL A 35 22.45 -9.08 12.57
C VAL A 35 21.71 -10.42 12.51
N GLN A 36 21.44 -11.01 13.67
CA GLN A 36 20.72 -12.30 13.76
C GLN A 36 19.35 -12.26 13.07
N ARG A 37 18.60 -11.16 13.22
CA ARG A 37 17.30 -10.98 12.57
C ARG A 37 17.43 -10.95 11.05
N TYR A 38 18.37 -10.17 10.50
CA TYR A 38 18.49 -10.03 9.04
C TYR A 38 19.11 -11.27 8.38
N VAL A 39 20.04 -11.93 9.05
CA VAL A 39 20.57 -13.24 8.62
C VAL A 39 19.45 -14.29 8.62
N GLY A 40 18.67 -14.38 9.71
CA GLY A 40 17.55 -15.32 9.76
C GLY A 40 16.46 -15.07 8.73
N LEU A 41 16.21 -13.80 8.36
CA LEU A 41 15.31 -13.46 7.24
C LEU A 41 15.85 -13.98 5.91
N ARG A 42 17.15 -13.74 5.64
CA ARG A 42 17.82 -14.21 4.41
C ARG A 42 17.83 -15.73 4.32
N ASP A 43 18.24 -16.41 5.39
CA ASP A 43 18.35 -17.86 5.44
C ASP A 43 16.97 -18.53 5.37
N GLY A 44 15.92 -17.84 5.84
CA GLY A 44 14.53 -18.24 5.66
C GLY A 44 13.94 -17.95 4.28
N GLY A 45 14.73 -17.42 3.33
CA GLY A 45 14.29 -17.08 1.97
C GLY A 45 13.41 -15.83 1.88
N TYR A 46 13.33 -15.03 2.95
CA TYR A 46 12.60 -13.77 2.96
C TYR A 46 13.48 -12.62 2.51
N ASP A 47 12.92 -11.68 1.73
CA ASP A 47 13.60 -10.45 1.35
C ASP A 47 13.88 -9.56 2.60
N PRO A 48 15.15 -9.35 3.00
CA PRO A 48 15.53 -8.54 4.15
C PRO A 48 15.17 -7.06 4.01
N LEU A 49 15.05 -6.58 2.76
CA LEU A 49 14.74 -5.19 2.42
C LEU A 49 13.23 -4.92 2.44
N ARG A 50 12.42 -5.98 2.28
CA ARG A 50 10.96 -5.87 2.28
C ARG A 50 10.47 -5.57 3.70
N ARG A 51 9.90 -4.38 3.86
CA ARG A 51 9.17 -4.05 5.09
C ARG A 51 7.88 -4.85 5.15
N VAL A 52 7.83 -5.82 6.05
CA VAL A 52 6.60 -6.56 6.34
C VAL A 52 5.58 -5.58 6.94
N ARG A 53 4.53 -5.24 6.17
CA ARG A 53 3.37 -4.49 6.68
C ARG A 53 2.71 -5.37 7.75
N ARG A 54 2.62 -4.88 8.99
CA ARG A 54 1.85 -5.57 10.05
C ARG A 54 0.40 -5.72 9.59
N ARG A 55 -0.16 -6.92 9.77
CA ARG A 55 -1.57 -7.18 9.48
C ARG A 55 -2.45 -6.21 10.27
N ARG A 56 -3.35 -5.50 9.59
CA ARG A 56 -4.35 -4.60 10.17
C ARG A 56 -5.72 -5.28 10.14
N LEU A 57 -6.60 -4.89 11.06
CA LEU A 57 -8.00 -5.39 11.11
C LEU A 57 -8.76 -5.18 9.79
N ILE A 58 -8.34 -4.20 8.98
CA ILE A 58 -8.97 -3.89 7.69
C ILE A 58 -8.47 -4.77 6.54
N ASP A 59 -7.36 -5.50 6.71
CA ASP A 59 -6.74 -6.24 5.62
C ASP A 59 -7.67 -7.29 4.98
N PRO A 60 -8.49 -8.07 5.75
CA PRO A 60 -9.47 -8.99 5.17
C PRO A 60 -10.57 -8.30 4.35
N TRP A 61 -10.78 -6.99 4.56
CA TRP A 61 -11.83 -6.21 3.93
C TRP A 61 -11.33 -5.43 2.71
N LEU A 62 -10.02 -5.42 2.44
CA LEU A 62 -9.44 -4.65 1.33
C LEU A 62 -10.00 -5.08 -0.03
N GLU A 63 -10.12 -6.39 -0.27
CA GLU A 63 -10.71 -6.93 -1.50
C GLU A 63 -12.14 -6.43 -1.71
N LYS A 64 -12.93 -6.38 -0.64
CA LYS A 64 -14.30 -5.88 -0.70
C LYS A 64 -14.37 -4.38 -0.97
N ILE A 65 -13.45 -3.62 -0.38
CA ILE A 65 -13.37 -2.17 -0.62
C ILE A 65 -12.95 -1.92 -2.08
N GLU A 66 -12.00 -2.68 -2.60
CA GLU A 66 -11.55 -2.61 -4.00
C GLU A 66 -12.70 -2.88 -4.98
N GLU A 67 -13.48 -3.94 -4.77
CA GLU A 67 -14.68 -4.24 -5.55
C GLU A 67 -15.69 -3.07 -5.57
N LEU A 68 -15.89 -2.42 -4.43
CA LEU A 68 -16.79 -1.25 -4.31
C LEU A 68 -16.22 -0.01 -5.02
N VAL A 69 -14.91 0.18 -4.97
CA VAL A 69 -14.20 1.25 -5.69
C VAL A 69 -14.30 1.03 -7.20
N GLU A 70 -14.07 -0.20 -7.68
CA GLU A 70 -14.17 -0.57 -9.09
C GLU A 70 -15.58 -0.36 -9.63
N ARG A 71 -16.60 -0.93 -8.95
CA ARG A 71 -18.01 -0.77 -9.34
C ARG A 71 -18.47 0.69 -9.40
N SER A 72 -17.91 1.55 -8.54
CA SER A 72 -18.22 2.97 -8.50
C SER A 72 -17.31 3.83 -9.37
N ARG A 73 -16.35 3.22 -10.10
CA ARG A 73 -15.31 3.91 -10.88
C ARG A 73 -14.58 4.97 -10.03
N GLY A 74 -14.32 4.66 -8.76
CA GLY A 74 -13.65 5.56 -7.81
C GLY A 74 -14.53 6.65 -7.19
N LYS A 75 -15.83 6.73 -7.50
CA LYS A 75 -16.72 7.79 -6.98
C LYS A 75 -17.31 7.52 -5.60
N ILE A 76 -17.24 6.29 -5.07
CA ILE A 76 -17.87 5.94 -3.79
C ILE A 76 -17.33 6.75 -2.61
N ARG A 77 -18.21 7.18 -1.71
CA ARG A 77 -17.83 7.85 -0.46
C ARG A 77 -17.34 6.84 0.58
N ALA A 78 -16.31 7.22 1.35
CA ALA A 78 -15.75 6.35 2.38
C ALA A 78 -16.76 6.03 3.49
N ASP A 79 -17.67 6.96 3.79
CA ASP A 79 -18.69 6.81 4.84
C ASP A 79 -19.66 5.66 4.48
N VAL A 80 -20.10 5.60 3.22
CA VAL A 80 -20.96 4.52 2.69
C VAL A 80 -20.23 3.17 2.69
N VAL A 81 -18.93 3.17 2.41
CA VAL A 81 -18.12 1.95 2.53
C VAL A 81 -18.07 1.49 3.98
N HIS A 82 -17.86 2.40 4.93
CA HIS A 82 -17.80 2.06 6.34
C HIS A 82 -19.10 1.45 6.86
N GLU A 83 -20.25 2.04 6.54
CA GLU A 83 -21.57 1.49 6.89
C GLU A 83 -21.75 0.06 6.33
N ARG A 84 -21.35 -0.18 5.08
CA ARG A 84 -21.40 -1.53 4.49
C ARG A 84 -20.48 -2.50 5.21
N LEU A 85 -19.27 -2.08 5.58
CA LEU A 85 -18.33 -2.92 6.33
C LEU A 85 -18.86 -3.24 7.73
N LEU A 86 -19.47 -2.27 8.43
CA LEU A 86 -20.12 -2.48 9.73
C LEU A 86 -21.24 -3.52 9.63
N ALA A 87 -22.09 -3.43 8.60
CA ALA A 87 -23.16 -4.39 8.37
C ALA A 87 -22.65 -5.82 8.11
N MET A 88 -21.42 -5.96 7.59
CA MET A 88 -20.76 -7.26 7.38
C MET A 88 -19.95 -7.75 8.60
N GLY A 89 -19.87 -6.95 9.68
CA GLY A 89 -19.18 -7.34 10.92
C GLY A 89 -17.78 -6.76 11.11
N PHE A 90 -17.41 -5.69 10.39
CA PHE A 90 -16.18 -4.96 10.67
C PHE A 90 -16.26 -4.25 12.03
N SER A 91 -15.28 -4.44 12.89
CA SER A 91 -15.22 -3.82 14.24
C SER A 91 -14.25 -2.64 14.32
N GLY A 92 -13.61 -2.26 13.21
CA GLY A 92 -12.68 -1.13 13.18
C GLY A 92 -13.36 0.23 13.07
N ASN A 93 -12.56 1.30 13.16
CA ASN A 93 -13.08 2.66 13.10
C ASN A 93 -13.20 3.23 11.66
N GLU A 94 -14.02 4.26 11.53
CA GLU A 94 -14.26 4.98 10.29
C GLU A 94 -12.96 5.57 9.69
N ARG A 95 -12.05 6.10 10.53
CA ARG A 95 -10.76 6.66 10.10
C ARG A 95 -9.90 5.63 9.37
N THR A 96 -9.91 4.38 9.83
CA THR A 96 -9.17 3.27 9.21
C THR A 96 -9.78 2.93 7.85
N THR A 97 -11.10 2.88 7.77
CA THR A 97 -11.84 2.68 6.52
C THR A 97 -11.53 3.78 5.51
N ARG A 98 -11.61 5.05 5.92
CA ARG A 98 -11.32 6.20 5.07
C ARG A 98 -9.90 6.17 4.50
N ARG A 99 -8.91 5.81 5.33
CA ARG A 99 -7.51 5.66 4.87
C ARG A 99 -7.36 4.53 3.86
N ALA A 100 -7.96 3.36 4.11
CA ALA A 100 -7.91 2.23 3.17
C ALA A 100 -8.60 2.56 1.84
N VAL A 101 -9.77 3.21 1.88
CA VAL A 101 -10.47 3.68 0.68
C VAL A 101 -9.62 4.68 -0.10
N ALA A 102 -8.92 5.61 0.58
CA ALA A 102 -8.03 6.56 -0.08
C ALA A 102 -6.80 5.87 -0.73
N GLU A 103 -6.18 4.92 -0.03
CA GLU A 103 -5.08 4.09 -0.57
C GLU A 103 -5.54 3.35 -1.84
N LEU A 104 -6.72 2.70 -1.81
CA LEU A 104 -7.26 1.94 -2.94
C LEU A 104 -7.73 2.84 -4.10
N LYS A 105 -8.32 4.00 -3.81
CA LYS A 105 -8.66 4.99 -4.86
C LYS A 105 -7.41 5.53 -5.54
N ALA A 106 -6.34 5.78 -4.80
CA ALA A 106 -5.08 6.22 -5.37
C ALA A 106 -4.48 5.13 -6.27
N ALA A 107 -4.48 3.87 -5.83
CA ALA A 107 -4.05 2.74 -6.64
C ALA A 107 -4.90 2.59 -7.92
N PHE A 108 -6.22 2.67 -7.82
CA PHE A 108 -7.13 2.64 -8.97
C PHE A 108 -6.87 3.79 -9.95
N CYS A 109 -6.63 5.01 -9.46
CA CYS A 109 -6.30 6.16 -10.30
C CYS A 109 -4.95 5.98 -11.01
N GLN A 110 -3.94 5.47 -10.30
CA GLN A 110 -2.63 5.16 -10.87
C GLN A 110 -2.72 4.07 -11.94
N ALA A 111 -3.44 2.98 -11.66
CA ALA A 111 -3.69 1.91 -12.62
C ALA A 111 -4.37 2.45 -13.89
N ARG A 112 -5.41 3.28 -13.74
CA ARG A 112 -6.06 3.95 -14.88
C ARG A 112 -5.15 4.92 -15.64
N ALA A 113 -4.26 5.61 -14.94
CA ALA A 113 -3.29 6.51 -15.57
C ALA A 113 -2.22 5.73 -16.35
N SER A 114 -1.84 4.53 -15.86
CA SER A 114 -0.95 3.62 -16.59
C SER A 114 -1.64 2.88 -17.74
N ASP A 115 -2.96 2.62 -17.63
CA ASP A 115 -3.74 1.87 -18.63
C ASP A 115 -4.13 2.67 -19.88
N GLY A 116 -3.82 3.97 -19.96
CA GLY A 116 -3.95 4.67 -21.24
C GLY A 116 -4.01 6.20 -21.20
N TRP A 117 -3.04 6.79 -21.90
CA TRP A 117 -3.16 8.08 -22.60
C TRP A 117 -4.16 8.05 -23.78
N THR A 118 -5.20 7.21 -23.69
CA THR A 118 -6.30 7.07 -24.65
C THR A 118 -7.57 7.02 -23.82
N THR A 119 -8.30 8.11 -23.60
CA THR A 119 -9.02 8.85 -24.64
C THR A 119 -8.94 10.37 -24.40
N ALA A 120 -8.29 11.08 -25.32
CA ALA A 120 -8.71 12.45 -25.63
C ALA A 120 -9.96 12.37 -26.52
N GLY A 121 -11.00 13.10 -26.13
CA GLY A 121 -12.19 13.35 -26.93
C GLY A 121 -12.98 14.46 -26.23
N PRO A 122 -12.93 15.70 -26.74
CA PRO A 122 -13.50 16.86 -26.06
C PRO A 122 -15.01 16.66 -25.90
N SER A 123 -15.55 16.93 -24.72
CA SER A 123 -17.00 17.04 -24.59
C SER A 123 -17.44 18.18 -25.49
N THR A 124 -18.03 17.79 -26.61
CA THR A 124 -18.67 18.61 -27.61
C THR A 124 -19.43 19.74 -26.95
N ARG A 125 -19.09 20.97 -27.36
CA ARG A 125 -19.90 22.17 -27.22
C ARG A 125 -21.36 21.82 -27.51
N GLN A 126 -22.19 21.75 -26.47
CA GLN A 126 -23.65 21.79 -26.65
C GLN A 126 -24.01 23.24 -26.94
N GLU A 127 -23.87 23.59 -28.22
CA GLU A 127 -24.52 24.74 -28.80
C GLU A 127 -25.95 24.31 -29.19
N SER A 128 -26.90 25.07 -28.67
CA SER A 128 -28.20 25.37 -29.26
C SER A 128 -29.27 24.28 -29.30
N GLN A 129 -30.34 24.52 -28.53
CA GLN A 129 -31.70 24.61 -29.11
C GLN A 129 -32.50 25.74 -28.44
N PRO A 130 -33.45 26.36 -29.17
CA PRO A 130 -33.91 27.72 -28.95
C PRO A 130 -35.02 27.82 -27.90
N ARG A 131 -35.12 28.99 -27.26
CA ARG A 131 -36.32 29.35 -26.49
C ARG A 131 -37.41 29.80 -27.47
N PRO A 132 -38.61 29.21 -27.45
CA PRO A 132 -39.75 29.82 -28.13
C PRO A 132 -40.21 31.04 -27.32
N GLY A 133 -40.64 32.09 -28.02
CA GLY A 133 -41.38 33.23 -27.44
C GLY A 133 -42.62 32.76 -26.69
N TRP A 134 -43.26 33.55 -25.84
CA TRP A 134 -43.38 35.01 -25.79
C TRP A 134 -43.21 35.51 -24.35
#